data_AF-A0AAV5ZZ53-F1
#
_entry.id   AF-A0AAV5ZZ53-F1
#
_cell.length_a   1.000
_cell.length_b   1.000
_cell.length_c   1.000
_cell.angle_alpha   90.00
_cell.angle_beta   90.00
_cell.angle_gamma   90.00
#
_symmetry.space_group_name_H-M   'P 1'
#
loop_
_entity.id
_entity.type
_entity.pdbx_description
1 polymer ?
#
loop_
_entity_poly.entity_id
_entity_poly.type
_entity_poly.pdbx_seq_one_letter_code
_entity_poly.pdbx_strand_id
1 'polypeptide(L)'
;MTYVLDLRDRDVGGAVTAGHLYRDDGRGALDADGPALPDFTALTRDREVVVLLHGYNNPRQVGWDSLVRFARLLDAGGVTALKLAVLWPGDGWAKALTYPFEGKDADDSADSLVTWITSHVDHTARIALVAHSLGCRVAMRTAERLAEMQGAGVPALGRVCLMAAAIDNDCLGRDGATCYRQGTLAAERLAVLASEDDRVLGLAYPLGDLAQTLLFGERWGSALGLTGVLERDADVLSRIERIPLSDPKRKVDHSHYLGVNKAADVHTIAQADEFVASFLGSNPPPHVWPAARS
;
A
#
# COMPACT_ATOMS: atom_id res chain seq x y z
N MET A 1 -16.75 5.40 -6.92
CA MET A 1 -17.04 3.98 -7.24
C MET A 1 -15.78 3.20 -6.93
N THR A 2 -15.88 2.15 -6.12
CA THR A 2 -14.71 1.41 -5.64
C THR A 2 -14.89 -0.07 -5.92
N TYR A 3 -13.89 -0.70 -6.52
CA TYR A 3 -13.82 -2.15 -6.60
C TYR A 3 -13.06 -2.68 -5.41
N VAL A 4 -13.48 -3.83 -4.88
CA VAL A 4 -12.83 -4.49 -3.75
C VAL A 4 -12.43 -5.89 -4.17
N LEU A 5 -11.13 -6.16 -4.19
CA LEU A 5 -10.56 -7.47 -4.43
C LEU A 5 -10.28 -8.14 -3.08
N ASP A 6 -11.05 -9.17 -2.75
CA ASP A 6 -10.86 -9.94 -1.52
C ASP A 6 -10.01 -11.17 -1.79
N LEU A 7 -8.75 -11.13 -1.37
CA LEU A 7 -7.81 -12.26 -1.45
C LEU A 7 -7.95 -13.20 -0.24
N ARG A 8 -8.91 -13.00 0.66
CA ARG A 8 -9.00 -13.72 1.94
C ARG A 8 -9.95 -14.91 1.85
N ASP A 9 -9.50 -16.07 2.34
CA ASP A 9 -10.38 -17.22 2.58
C ASP A 9 -11.39 -16.96 3.72
N ARG A 10 -10.99 -16.21 4.75
CA ARG A 10 -11.78 -16.01 5.99
C ARG A 10 -11.83 -14.56 6.45
N ASP A 11 -12.78 -14.29 7.35
CA ASP A 11 -12.95 -12.97 7.96
C ASP A 11 -11.75 -12.55 8.83
N VAL A 12 -11.07 -13.50 9.47
CA VAL A 12 -9.85 -13.28 10.26
C VAL A 12 -8.87 -14.43 9.99
N GLY A 13 -7.65 -14.10 9.58
CA GLY A 13 -6.65 -15.09 9.14
C GLY A 13 -7.12 -15.91 7.93
N GLY A 14 -6.55 -17.11 7.78
CA GLY A 14 -6.80 -17.98 6.63
C GLY A 14 -5.72 -17.87 5.55
N ALA A 15 -5.86 -18.67 4.49
CA ALA A 15 -4.95 -18.65 3.36
C ALA A 15 -5.24 -17.49 2.42
N VAL A 16 -4.22 -17.11 1.63
CA VAL A 16 -4.39 -16.25 0.46
C VAL A 16 -5.09 -17.04 -0.65
N THR A 17 -6.06 -16.43 -1.30
CA THR A 17 -6.84 -17.00 -2.41
C THR A 17 -6.51 -16.30 -3.73
N ALA A 18 -7.06 -16.81 -4.83
CA ALA A 18 -6.93 -16.17 -6.15
C ALA A 18 -7.63 -14.81 -6.26
N GLY A 19 -8.49 -14.47 -5.29
CA GLY A 19 -9.21 -13.20 -5.24
C GLY A 19 -10.64 -13.29 -5.78
N HIS A 20 -11.56 -12.67 -5.06
CA HIS A 20 -12.95 -12.45 -5.49
C HIS A 20 -13.19 -10.95 -5.66
N LEU A 21 -13.73 -10.52 -6.81
CA LEU A 21 -13.98 -9.10 -7.08
C LEU A 21 -15.40 -8.69 -6.69
N TYR A 22 -15.50 -7.58 -5.96
CA TYR A 22 -16.74 -6.92 -5.64
C TYR A 22 -16.73 -5.47 -6.13
N ARG A 23 -17.92 -4.88 -6.27
CA ARG A 23 -18.12 -3.46 -6.54
C ARG A 23 -18.93 -2.83 -5.42
N ASP A 24 -18.37 -1.80 -4.79
CA ASP A 24 -19.03 -0.99 -3.76
C ASP A 24 -19.46 0.36 -4.35
N ASP A 25 -20.78 0.56 -4.42
CA ASP A 25 -21.41 1.80 -4.89
C ASP A 25 -21.93 2.69 -3.75
N GLY A 26 -21.55 2.38 -2.50
CA GLY A 26 -22.03 3.04 -1.29
C GLY A 26 -23.36 2.53 -0.76
N ARG A 27 -24.02 1.57 -1.44
CA ARG A 27 -25.27 0.92 -0.97
C ARG A 27 -25.07 -0.54 -0.56
N GLY A 28 -23.90 -1.11 -0.86
CA GLY A 28 -23.51 -2.46 -0.50
C GLY A 28 -22.48 -3.03 -1.46
N ALA A 29 -21.98 -4.22 -1.16
CA ALA A 29 -21.09 -4.98 -2.04
C ALA A 29 -21.91 -5.74 -3.08
N LEU A 30 -21.66 -5.48 -4.35
CA LEU A 30 -22.20 -6.24 -5.47
C LEU A 30 -21.11 -7.19 -5.99
N ASP A 31 -21.46 -8.44 -6.23
CA ASP A 31 -20.55 -9.38 -6.88
C ASP A 31 -20.16 -8.84 -8.26
N ALA A 32 -18.86 -8.73 -8.52
CA ALA A 32 -18.29 -8.23 -9.75
C ALA A 32 -17.33 -9.24 -10.39
N ASP A 33 -17.35 -10.49 -9.93
CA ASP A 33 -16.59 -11.59 -10.53
C ASP A 33 -17.36 -12.23 -11.70
N GLY A 34 -16.77 -13.24 -12.32
CA GLY A 34 -17.36 -14.04 -13.39
C GLY A 34 -17.78 -13.17 -14.59
N PRO A 35 -19.08 -13.12 -14.96
CA PRO A 35 -19.52 -12.37 -16.14
C PRO A 35 -19.26 -10.85 -16.09
N ALA A 36 -19.08 -10.25 -14.91
CA ALA A 36 -18.85 -8.81 -14.75
C ALA A 36 -17.35 -8.44 -14.79
N LEU A 37 -16.46 -9.43 -14.72
CA LEU A 37 -15.01 -9.21 -14.74
C LEU A 37 -14.50 -8.65 -16.07
N PRO A 38 -15.00 -9.09 -17.26
CA PRO A 38 -14.65 -8.45 -18.53
C PRO A 38 -15.02 -6.95 -18.58
N ASP A 39 -16.10 -6.54 -17.91
CA ASP A 39 -16.47 -5.12 -17.83
C ASP A 39 -15.45 -4.34 -16.98
N PHE A 40 -14.96 -4.93 -15.87
CA PHE A 40 -13.86 -4.34 -15.11
C PHE A 40 -12.59 -4.19 -15.98
N THR A 41 -12.17 -5.24 -16.68
CA THR A 41 -11.01 -5.18 -17.57
C THR A 41 -11.17 -4.07 -18.62
N ALA A 42 -12.32 -3.99 -19.27
CA ALA A 42 -12.61 -2.95 -20.25
C ALA A 42 -12.56 -1.53 -19.63
N LEU A 43 -12.99 -1.37 -18.38
CA LEU A 43 -12.91 -0.09 -17.66
C LEU A 43 -11.48 0.36 -17.36
N THR A 44 -10.52 -0.56 -17.28
CA THR A 44 -9.12 -0.23 -16.99
C THR A 44 -8.32 0.24 -18.20
N ARG A 45 -8.81 0.00 -19.43
CA ARG A 45 -8.08 0.32 -20.66
C ARG A 45 -7.71 1.80 -20.74
N ASP A 46 -6.42 2.07 -20.95
CA ASP A 46 -5.82 3.40 -21.04
C ASP A 46 -6.11 4.28 -19.81
N ARG A 47 -6.39 3.67 -18.65
CA ARG A 47 -6.66 4.37 -17.39
C ARG A 47 -5.65 4.04 -16.31
N GLU A 48 -5.58 4.92 -15.33
CA GLU A 48 -4.91 4.61 -14.07
C GLU A 48 -5.85 3.84 -13.14
N VAL A 49 -5.31 2.80 -12.52
CA VAL A 49 -5.93 2.01 -11.46
C VAL A 49 -5.12 2.23 -10.18
N VAL A 50 -5.76 2.83 -9.18
CA VAL A 50 -5.20 3.08 -7.86
C VAL A 50 -5.54 1.89 -6.97
N VAL A 51 -4.53 1.08 -6.68
CA VAL A 51 -4.62 -0.07 -5.79
C VAL A 51 -4.38 0.40 -4.37
N LEU A 52 -5.34 0.16 -3.48
CA LEU A 52 -5.31 0.56 -2.08
C LEU A 52 -5.10 -0.66 -1.18
N LEU A 53 -4.10 -0.61 -0.31
CA LEU A 53 -3.71 -1.73 0.57
C LEU A 53 -3.74 -1.30 2.05
N HIS A 54 -4.44 -2.08 2.87
CA HIS A 54 -4.49 -1.85 4.32
C HIS A 54 -3.28 -2.47 5.04
N GLY A 55 -3.07 -2.05 6.29
CA GLY A 55 -2.04 -2.58 7.19
C GLY A 55 -2.41 -3.89 7.89
N TYR A 56 -1.55 -4.32 8.81
CA TYR A 56 -1.73 -5.54 9.62
C TYR A 56 -2.88 -5.41 10.64
N ASN A 57 -3.40 -6.57 11.10
CA ASN A 57 -4.42 -6.76 12.13
C ASN A 57 -5.78 -6.10 11.84
N ASN A 58 -6.20 -6.15 10.58
CA ASN A 58 -7.53 -5.70 10.17
C ASN A 58 -8.41 -6.90 9.81
N PRO A 59 -9.48 -7.17 10.59
CA PRO A 59 -10.56 -8.05 10.16
C PRO A 59 -11.10 -7.61 8.79
N ARG A 60 -11.63 -8.56 8.00
CA ARG A 60 -12.12 -8.31 6.63
C ARG A 60 -12.97 -7.04 6.53
N GLN A 61 -14.00 -6.90 7.37
CA GLN A 61 -14.89 -5.74 7.35
C GLN A 61 -14.18 -4.42 7.72
N VAL A 62 -13.24 -4.45 8.68
CA VAL A 62 -12.49 -3.24 9.08
C VAL A 62 -11.59 -2.78 7.93
N GLY A 63 -10.90 -3.72 7.27
CA GLY A 63 -10.11 -3.44 6.08
C GLY A 63 -10.98 -2.86 4.96
N TRP A 64 -12.13 -3.49 4.69
CA TRP A 64 -13.11 -3.03 3.71
C TRP A 64 -13.54 -1.59 3.97
N ASP A 65 -14.09 -1.33 5.16
CA ASP A 65 -14.61 -0.01 5.54
C ASP A 65 -13.52 1.06 5.47
N SER A 66 -12.30 0.72 5.90
CA SER A 66 -11.18 1.65 5.90
C SER A 66 -10.74 2.02 4.49
N LEU A 67 -10.59 1.04 3.58
CA LEU A 67 -10.13 1.30 2.22
C LEU A 67 -11.22 1.93 1.35
N VAL A 68 -12.48 1.53 1.49
CA VAL A 68 -13.60 2.15 0.78
C VAL A 68 -13.80 3.60 1.26
N ARG A 69 -13.66 3.88 2.55
CA ARG A 69 -13.69 5.26 3.05
C ARG A 69 -12.52 6.07 2.48
N PHE A 70 -11.30 5.53 2.50
CA PHE A 70 -10.14 6.23 1.93
C PHE A 70 -10.30 6.49 0.42
N ALA A 71 -10.85 5.54 -0.34
CA ALA A 71 -11.21 5.72 -1.74
C ALA A 71 -12.18 6.90 -1.96
N ARG A 72 -13.17 7.08 -1.07
CA ARG A 72 -14.11 8.22 -1.12
C ARG A 72 -13.43 9.54 -0.79
N LEU A 73 -12.47 9.56 0.14
CA LEU A 73 -11.66 10.76 0.40
C LEU A 73 -10.83 11.15 -0.81
N LEU A 74 -10.24 10.17 -1.52
CA LEU A 74 -9.53 10.42 -2.78
C LEU A 74 -10.47 10.92 -3.90
N ASP A 75 -11.68 10.34 -4.02
CA ASP A 75 -12.73 10.86 -4.91
C ASP A 75 -13.04 12.34 -4.60
N ALA A 76 -13.23 12.68 -3.31
CA ALA A 76 -13.48 14.05 -2.86
C ALA A 76 -12.28 14.99 -3.10
N GLY A 77 -11.06 14.46 -3.03
CA GLY A 77 -9.82 15.14 -3.42
C GLY A 77 -9.60 15.27 -4.92
N GLY A 78 -10.52 14.78 -5.76
CA GLY A 78 -10.49 14.93 -7.21
C GLY A 78 -9.76 13.82 -7.97
N VAL A 79 -9.39 12.71 -7.31
CA VAL A 79 -8.77 11.56 -7.98
C VAL A 79 -9.84 10.82 -8.79
N THR A 80 -9.78 10.90 -10.12
CA THR A 80 -10.75 10.28 -11.03
C THR A 80 -10.37 8.86 -11.47
N ALA A 81 -9.14 8.42 -11.16
CA ALA A 81 -8.65 7.07 -11.43
C ALA A 81 -9.57 6.00 -10.80
N LEU A 82 -9.54 4.77 -11.34
CA LEU A 82 -10.32 3.66 -10.81
C LEU A 82 -9.71 3.18 -9.49
N LYS A 83 -10.51 2.90 -8.45
CA LYS A 83 -9.99 2.41 -7.16
C LYS A 83 -10.19 0.91 -7.07
N LEU A 84 -9.12 0.20 -6.73
CA LEU A 84 -9.10 -1.22 -6.40
C LEU A 84 -8.62 -1.38 -4.95
N ALA A 85 -9.53 -1.48 -4.01
CA ALA A 85 -9.21 -1.80 -2.63
C ALA A 85 -8.89 -3.30 -2.50
N VAL A 86 -7.74 -3.65 -1.94
CA VAL A 86 -7.31 -5.04 -1.81
C VAL A 86 -7.37 -5.47 -0.35
N LEU A 87 -8.15 -6.50 -0.07
CA LEU A 87 -8.20 -7.17 1.23
C LEU A 87 -7.28 -8.38 1.17
N TRP A 88 -6.33 -8.43 2.09
CA TRP A 88 -5.38 -9.53 2.19
C TRP A 88 -5.37 -10.06 3.64
N PRO A 89 -5.01 -11.34 3.87
CA PRO A 89 -5.12 -11.99 5.19
C PRO A 89 -4.00 -11.56 6.16
N GLY A 90 -3.87 -10.25 6.37
CA GLY A 90 -2.90 -9.63 7.26
C GLY A 90 -3.29 -9.64 8.74
N ASP A 91 -4.07 -10.61 9.22
CA ASP A 91 -4.54 -10.74 10.62
C ASP A 91 -4.58 -12.21 11.08
N GLY A 92 -4.64 -12.50 12.39
CA GLY A 92 -4.80 -13.88 12.89
C GLY A 92 -4.47 -14.15 14.37
N TRP A 93 -5.08 -15.22 14.90
CA TRP A 93 -5.21 -15.55 16.33
C TRP A 93 -3.95 -16.04 17.08
N ALA A 94 -2.85 -16.34 16.37
CA ALA A 94 -1.62 -16.88 16.97
C ALA A 94 -0.36 -16.08 16.59
N LYS A 95 -0.52 -14.80 16.21
CA LYS A 95 0.51 -14.09 15.46
C LYS A 95 1.47 -13.20 16.28
N ALA A 96 1.20 -12.98 17.57
CA ALA A 96 2.16 -12.32 18.48
C ALA A 96 3.44 -13.15 18.78
N LEU A 97 3.45 -14.44 18.42
CA LEU A 97 4.57 -15.37 18.62
C LEU A 97 5.28 -15.75 17.30
N THR A 98 4.84 -15.26 16.13
CA THR A 98 5.30 -15.73 14.81
C THR A 98 5.38 -14.65 13.72
N TYR A 99 5.89 -13.45 14.06
CA TYR A 99 6.25 -12.39 13.09
C TYR A 99 7.03 -12.88 11.83
N PRO A 100 7.88 -13.92 11.89
CA PRO A 100 8.48 -14.61 10.74
C PRO A 100 7.52 -15.06 9.62
N PHE A 101 6.32 -15.51 9.97
CA PHE A 101 5.37 -16.07 9.01
C PHE A 101 4.52 -14.98 8.33
N GLU A 102 4.53 -13.76 8.85
CA GLU A 102 3.73 -12.65 8.32
C GLU A 102 4.33 -12.06 7.04
N GLY A 103 5.66 -12.11 6.91
CA GLY A 103 6.33 -11.80 5.64
C GLY A 103 5.89 -12.74 4.52
N LYS A 104 5.65 -14.03 4.85
CA LYS A 104 5.17 -15.02 3.89
C LYS A 104 3.73 -14.74 3.44
N ASP A 105 2.82 -14.41 4.36
CA ASP A 105 1.44 -14.05 3.99
C ASP A 105 1.42 -12.79 3.09
N ALA A 106 2.27 -11.80 3.37
CA ALA A 106 2.39 -10.59 2.56
C ALA A 106 2.97 -10.87 1.17
N ASP A 107 4.00 -11.72 1.08
CA ASP A 107 4.61 -12.10 -0.20
C ASP A 107 3.66 -12.98 -1.03
N ASP A 108 2.97 -13.94 -0.41
CA ASP A 108 1.94 -14.78 -1.06
C ASP A 108 0.75 -13.91 -1.54
N SER A 109 0.38 -12.88 -0.77
CA SER A 109 -0.63 -11.88 -1.17
C SER A 109 -0.19 -11.04 -2.36
N ALA A 110 1.09 -10.65 -2.40
CA ALA A 110 1.64 -9.90 -3.51
C ALA A 110 1.67 -10.74 -4.80
N ASP A 111 2.08 -12.01 -4.71
CA ASP A 111 2.10 -12.93 -5.86
C ASP A 111 0.67 -13.20 -6.39
N SER A 112 -0.31 -13.34 -5.48
CA SER A 112 -1.73 -13.48 -5.86
C SER A 112 -2.28 -12.20 -6.48
N LEU A 113 -1.95 -11.03 -5.93
CA LEU A 113 -2.34 -9.74 -6.49
C LEU A 113 -1.74 -9.51 -7.88
N VAL A 114 -0.47 -9.86 -8.10
CA VAL A 114 0.18 -9.75 -9.42
C VAL A 114 -0.48 -10.68 -10.42
N THR A 115 -0.74 -11.93 -10.02
CA THR A 115 -1.46 -12.90 -10.87
C THR A 115 -2.83 -12.35 -11.26
N TRP A 116 -3.55 -11.75 -10.31
CA TRP A 116 -4.86 -11.18 -10.56
C TRP A 116 -4.78 -9.95 -11.48
N ILE A 117 -3.87 -9.00 -11.21
CA ILE A 117 -3.66 -7.80 -12.03
C ILE A 117 -3.32 -8.18 -13.47
N THR A 118 -2.37 -9.09 -13.66
CA THR A 118 -1.92 -9.50 -15.01
C THR A 118 -2.98 -10.28 -15.78
N SER A 119 -3.97 -10.86 -15.09
CA SER A 119 -5.08 -11.59 -15.72
C SER A 119 -6.29 -10.71 -16.04
N HIS A 120 -6.52 -9.64 -15.26
CA HIS A 120 -7.81 -8.93 -15.27
C HIS A 120 -7.72 -7.41 -15.46
N VAL A 121 -6.53 -6.82 -15.39
CA VAL A 121 -6.31 -5.41 -15.74
C VAL A 121 -5.79 -5.35 -17.17
N ASP A 122 -6.38 -4.49 -17.99
CA ASP A 122 -5.95 -4.29 -19.37
C ASP A 122 -4.48 -3.83 -19.39
N HIS A 123 -3.67 -4.47 -20.23
CA HIS A 123 -2.24 -4.20 -20.36
C HIS A 123 -1.87 -2.74 -20.67
N THR A 124 -2.79 -1.93 -21.22
CA THR A 124 -2.53 -0.50 -21.45
C THR A 124 -2.80 0.38 -20.23
N ALA A 125 -3.30 -0.19 -19.14
CA ALA A 125 -3.51 0.51 -17.89
C ALA A 125 -2.19 0.89 -17.20
N ARG A 126 -2.29 1.85 -16.28
CA ARG A 126 -1.22 2.21 -15.34
C ARG A 126 -1.65 1.85 -13.92
N ILE A 127 -0.79 1.22 -13.15
CA ILE A 127 -1.05 0.84 -11.75
C ILE A 127 -0.38 1.83 -10.81
N ALA A 128 -1.17 2.52 -10.00
CA ALA A 128 -0.65 3.26 -8.85
C ALA A 128 -0.89 2.45 -7.57
N LEU A 129 0.11 2.38 -6.69
CA LEU A 129 0.03 1.60 -5.44
C LEU A 129 0.02 2.56 -4.26
N VAL A 130 -0.99 2.47 -3.40
CA VAL A 130 -1.06 3.25 -2.16
C VAL A 130 -1.29 2.28 -1.01
N ALA A 131 -0.36 2.24 -0.07
CA ALA A 131 -0.34 1.23 0.96
C ALA A 131 -0.04 1.80 2.34
N HIS A 132 -0.56 1.12 3.36
CA HIS A 132 -0.34 1.44 4.76
C HIS A 132 0.38 0.31 5.48
N SER A 133 1.33 0.64 6.38
CA SER A 133 1.94 -0.31 7.32
C SER A 133 2.53 -1.54 6.61
N LEU A 134 2.18 -2.76 7.03
CA LEU A 134 2.65 -4.01 6.42
C LEU A 134 2.10 -4.22 5.00
N GLY A 135 1.00 -3.54 4.63
CA GLY A 135 0.52 -3.50 3.25
C GLY A 135 1.56 -2.89 2.30
N CYS A 136 2.51 -2.10 2.79
CA CYS A 136 3.63 -1.58 2.00
C CYS A 136 4.56 -2.69 1.51
N ARG A 137 4.71 -3.80 2.25
CA ARG A 137 5.43 -4.99 1.77
C ARG A 137 4.71 -5.62 0.59
N VAL A 138 3.39 -5.78 0.69
CA VAL A 138 2.56 -6.29 -0.41
C VAL A 138 2.72 -5.39 -1.64
N ALA A 139 2.60 -4.07 -1.47
CA ALA A 139 2.75 -3.10 -2.55
C ALA A 139 4.12 -3.17 -3.21
N MET A 140 5.20 -3.11 -2.44
CA MET A 140 6.55 -3.08 -3.01
C MET A 140 6.94 -4.43 -3.61
N ARG A 141 6.45 -5.55 -3.07
CA ARG A 141 6.63 -6.87 -3.69
C ARG A 141 5.84 -6.97 -4.99
N THR A 142 4.62 -6.46 -5.06
CA THR A 142 3.86 -6.33 -6.32
C THR A 142 4.58 -5.44 -7.33
N ALA A 143 5.17 -4.32 -6.89
CA ALA A 143 5.96 -3.43 -7.74
C ALA A 143 7.20 -4.14 -8.31
N GLU A 144 7.95 -4.87 -7.49
CA GLU A 144 9.08 -5.71 -7.92
C GLU A 144 8.65 -6.71 -9.00
N ARG A 145 7.58 -7.47 -8.77
CA ARG A 145 7.09 -8.45 -9.77
C ARG A 145 6.66 -7.80 -11.07
N LEU A 146 5.94 -6.67 -11.01
CA LEU A 146 5.54 -5.95 -12.21
C LEU A 146 6.75 -5.40 -12.97
N ALA A 147 7.79 -4.94 -12.26
CA ALA A 147 9.05 -4.52 -12.86
C ALA A 147 9.78 -5.70 -13.54
N GLU A 148 9.84 -6.87 -12.90
CA GLU A 148 10.40 -8.10 -13.47
C GLU A 148 9.66 -8.54 -14.75
N MET A 149 8.35 -8.28 -14.82
CA MET A 149 7.49 -8.62 -15.97
C MET A 149 7.38 -7.49 -17.01
N GLN A 150 8.08 -6.37 -16.83
CA GLN A 150 7.95 -5.21 -17.72
C GLN A 150 8.30 -5.59 -19.16
N GLY A 151 7.42 -5.21 -20.10
CA GLY A 151 7.54 -5.58 -21.52
C GLY A 151 6.87 -6.91 -21.89
N ALA A 152 6.35 -7.68 -20.94
CA ALA A 152 5.58 -8.90 -21.19
C ALA A 152 4.07 -8.65 -21.42
N GLY A 153 3.68 -7.41 -21.76
CA GLY A 153 2.27 -7.05 -21.92
C GLY A 153 1.51 -6.94 -20.60
N VAL A 154 2.19 -6.53 -19.52
CA VAL A 154 1.57 -6.21 -18.22
C VAL A 154 1.32 -4.71 -18.10
N PRO A 155 0.33 -4.27 -17.28
CA PRO A 155 0.13 -2.86 -16.97
C PRO A 155 1.41 -2.18 -16.47
N ALA A 156 1.60 -0.91 -16.85
CA ALA A 156 2.78 -0.14 -16.43
C ALA A 156 2.70 0.22 -14.94
N LEU A 157 3.84 0.20 -14.24
CA LEU A 157 3.93 0.69 -12.88
C LEU A 157 3.97 2.22 -12.87
N GLY A 158 2.96 2.83 -12.26
CA GLY A 158 2.83 4.28 -12.10
C GLY A 158 3.45 4.76 -10.80
N ARG A 159 2.66 5.50 -10.02
CA ARG A 159 3.11 6.11 -8.76
C ARG A 159 2.91 5.18 -7.57
N VAL A 160 3.83 5.24 -6.60
CA VAL A 160 3.78 4.45 -5.37
C VAL A 160 3.78 5.36 -4.15
N CYS A 161 2.82 5.22 -3.24
CA CYS A 161 2.78 5.95 -1.97
C CYS A 161 2.75 4.98 -0.79
N LEU A 162 3.79 5.04 0.04
CA LEU A 162 3.97 4.20 1.22
C LEU A 162 3.69 5.03 2.47
N MET A 163 2.69 4.63 3.25
CA MET A 163 2.26 5.35 4.45
C MET A 163 2.58 4.52 5.70
N ALA A 164 3.33 5.07 6.65
CA ALA A 164 3.76 4.34 7.86
C ALA A 164 4.37 2.97 7.54
N ALA A 165 5.22 2.89 6.51
CA ALA A 165 5.68 1.63 5.95
C ALA A 165 6.42 0.74 6.97
N ALA A 166 5.91 -0.48 7.18
CA ALA A 166 6.52 -1.49 8.04
C ALA A 166 7.47 -2.40 7.24
N ILE A 167 8.47 -1.79 6.60
CA ILE A 167 9.59 -2.40 5.88
C ILE A 167 10.87 -1.62 6.22
N ASP A 168 12.05 -2.18 5.93
CA ASP A 168 13.32 -1.53 6.31
C ASP A 168 13.55 -0.20 5.59
N ASN A 169 14.14 0.77 6.27
CA ASN A 169 14.37 2.10 5.71
C ASN A 169 15.42 2.17 4.58
N ASP A 170 16.21 1.12 4.38
CA ASP A 170 17.20 1.00 3.30
C ASP A 170 16.80 -0.02 2.21
N CYS A 171 15.58 -0.57 2.27
CA CYS A 171 15.16 -1.63 1.34
C CYS A 171 14.85 -1.13 -0.09
N LEU A 172 14.66 0.17 -0.30
CA LEU A 172 14.20 0.73 -1.58
C LEU A 172 15.28 0.74 -2.68
N GLY A 173 16.56 0.77 -2.34
CA GLY A 173 17.65 0.74 -3.33
C GLY A 173 18.64 -0.41 -3.17
N ARG A 174 18.39 -1.32 -2.23
CA ARG A 174 19.18 -2.54 -2.05
C ARG A 174 18.67 -3.71 -2.90
N ASP A 175 19.55 -4.64 -3.18
CA ASP A 175 19.19 -5.95 -3.73
C ASP A 175 19.02 -6.97 -2.59
N GLY A 176 18.07 -7.90 -2.75
CA GLY A 176 17.78 -8.92 -1.76
C GLY A 176 16.34 -9.40 -1.80
N ALA A 177 16.03 -10.48 -1.08
CA ALA A 177 14.69 -11.08 -1.06
C ALA A 177 13.61 -10.14 -0.48
N THR A 178 14.02 -9.24 0.43
CA THR A 178 13.18 -8.26 1.14
C THR A 178 13.47 -6.83 0.71
N CYS A 179 14.16 -6.65 -0.43
CA CYS A 179 14.50 -5.34 -0.99
C CYS A 179 13.78 -5.11 -2.33
N TYR A 180 13.62 -3.85 -2.71
CA TYR A 180 12.68 -3.41 -3.74
C TYR A 180 13.30 -2.42 -4.74
N ARG A 181 14.57 -2.63 -5.10
CA ARG A 181 15.31 -1.74 -6.02
C ARG A 181 14.68 -1.67 -7.41
N GLN A 182 14.31 -2.80 -8.02
CA GLN A 182 13.73 -2.82 -9.37
C GLN A 182 12.35 -2.18 -9.38
N GLY A 183 11.51 -2.50 -8.39
CA GLY A 183 10.20 -1.88 -8.21
C GLY A 183 10.30 -0.37 -8.02
N THR A 184 11.28 0.09 -7.22
CA THR A 184 11.52 1.53 -7.03
C THR A 184 11.99 2.22 -8.31
N LEU A 185 12.87 1.58 -9.08
CA LEU A 185 13.37 2.13 -10.36
C LEU A 185 12.34 2.13 -11.49
N ALA A 186 11.43 1.15 -11.48
CA ALA A 186 10.35 1.02 -12.45
C ALA A 186 9.18 1.98 -12.17
N ALA A 187 8.95 2.35 -10.90
CA ALA A 187 7.92 3.31 -10.54
C ALA A 187 8.18 4.68 -11.20
N GLU A 188 7.13 5.34 -11.69
CA GLU A 188 7.22 6.70 -12.21
C GLU A 188 7.73 7.66 -11.13
N ARG A 189 7.13 7.54 -9.94
CA ARG A 189 7.49 8.25 -8.71
C ARG A 189 7.11 7.44 -7.47
N LEU A 190 7.88 7.56 -6.41
CA LEU A 190 7.60 6.97 -5.10
C LEU A 190 7.56 8.06 -4.02
N ALA A 191 6.59 7.99 -3.10
CA ALA A 191 6.52 8.87 -1.94
C ALA A 191 6.41 8.05 -0.66
N VAL A 192 7.04 8.53 0.42
CA VAL A 192 6.96 7.93 1.75
C VAL A 192 6.41 8.96 2.73
N LEU A 193 5.33 8.62 3.42
CA LEU A 193 4.80 9.39 4.54
C LEU A 193 5.20 8.69 5.84
N ALA A 194 6.01 9.36 6.65
CA ALA A 194 6.64 8.79 7.83
C ALA A 194 6.55 9.74 9.05
N SER A 195 6.55 9.15 10.25
CA SER A 195 6.44 9.89 11.51
C SER A 195 7.28 9.23 12.60
N GLU A 196 8.09 10.02 13.31
CA GLU A 196 8.81 9.56 14.50
C GLU A 196 7.88 9.31 15.70
N ASP A 197 6.65 9.83 15.66
CA ASP A 197 5.62 9.62 16.68
C ASP A 197 4.81 8.33 16.46
N ASP A 198 5.13 7.53 15.43
CA ASP A 198 4.48 6.24 15.18
C ASP A 198 4.90 5.21 16.25
N ARG A 199 4.01 4.99 17.22
CA ARG A 199 4.29 4.15 18.38
C ARG A 199 4.33 2.67 18.04
N VAL A 200 3.57 2.25 17.03
CA VAL A 200 3.55 0.85 16.60
C VAL A 200 4.89 0.51 15.97
N LEU A 201 5.38 1.35 15.05
CA LEU A 201 6.68 1.15 14.43
C LEU A 201 7.83 1.38 15.42
N GLY A 202 7.70 2.29 16.39
CA GLY A 202 8.72 2.50 17.41
C GLY A 202 8.86 1.35 18.42
N LEU A 203 7.81 0.54 18.61
CA LEU A 203 7.77 -0.50 19.65
C LEU A 203 7.69 -1.92 19.09
N ALA A 204 6.76 -2.19 18.18
CA ALA A 204 6.49 -3.53 17.68
C ALA A 204 7.46 -3.93 16.56
N TYR A 205 7.88 -2.98 15.72
CA TYR A 205 8.79 -3.27 14.60
C TYR A 205 10.17 -3.79 15.08
N PRO A 206 10.87 -3.15 16.04
CA PRO A 206 12.18 -3.64 16.49
C PRO A 206 12.11 -5.03 17.14
N LEU A 207 10.98 -5.38 17.77
CA LEU A 207 10.75 -6.71 18.33
C LEU A 207 10.56 -7.76 17.24
N GLY A 208 9.83 -7.42 16.18
CA GLY A 208 9.63 -8.26 15.01
C GLY A 208 10.91 -8.43 14.18
N ASP A 209 11.62 -7.34 13.93
CA ASP A 209 12.91 -7.30 13.22
C ASP A 209 13.97 -8.13 13.95
N LEU A 210 14.09 -7.99 15.27
CA LEU A 210 14.97 -8.84 16.08
C LEU A 210 14.64 -10.34 15.94
N ALA A 211 13.36 -10.71 15.92
CA ALA A 211 12.96 -12.10 15.72
C ALA A 211 13.31 -12.60 14.31
N GLN A 212 13.13 -11.78 13.27
CA GLN A 212 13.50 -12.12 11.90
C GLN A 212 15.01 -12.19 11.70
N THR A 213 15.78 -11.24 12.24
CA THR A 213 17.25 -11.28 12.29
C THR A 213 17.75 -12.56 12.94
N LEU A 214 17.19 -12.97 14.08
CA LEU A 214 17.61 -14.18 14.79
C LEU A 214 17.27 -15.48 14.03
N LEU A 215 16.19 -15.50 13.27
CA LEU A 215 15.71 -16.70 12.57
C LEU A 215 16.23 -16.83 11.14
N PHE A 216 16.44 -15.71 10.45
CA PHE A 216 16.77 -15.65 9.02
C PHE A 216 18.06 -14.89 8.71
N GLY A 217 18.74 -14.35 9.73
CA GLY A 217 20.03 -13.67 9.56
C GLY A 217 19.95 -12.29 8.91
N GLU A 218 18.76 -11.67 8.84
CA GLU A 218 18.58 -10.31 8.32
C GLU A 218 19.15 -9.25 9.28
N ARG A 219 19.49 -8.06 8.79
CA ARG A 219 20.23 -7.05 9.54
C ARG A 219 19.28 -6.07 10.24
N TRP A 220 19.52 -5.79 11.53
CA TRP A 220 18.76 -4.81 12.32
C TRP A 220 18.64 -3.46 11.60
N GLY A 221 17.41 -3.06 11.28
CA GLY A 221 17.05 -1.81 10.62
C GLY A 221 16.06 -0.95 11.42
N SER A 222 15.73 0.23 10.92
CA SER A 222 14.57 1.00 11.42
C SER A 222 13.47 0.96 10.37
N ALA A 223 12.21 0.99 10.80
CA ALA A 223 11.09 1.03 9.88
C ALA A 223 11.15 2.30 9.01
N LEU A 224 10.92 2.12 7.72
CA LEU A 224 10.83 3.18 6.72
C LEU A 224 9.76 4.22 7.12
N GLY A 225 8.63 3.77 7.66
CA GLY A 225 7.55 4.62 8.15
C GLY A 225 7.86 5.40 9.43
N LEU A 226 8.93 5.04 10.16
CA LEU A 226 9.35 5.73 11.38
C LEU A 226 10.41 6.79 11.09
N THR A 227 11.41 6.42 10.28
CA THR A 227 12.63 7.24 10.08
C THR A 227 12.71 7.90 8.71
N GLY A 228 11.82 7.54 7.77
CA GLY A 228 11.92 7.96 6.38
C GLY A 228 12.98 7.18 5.60
N VAL A 229 13.22 7.61 4.36
CA VAL A 229 14.11 6.91 3.41
C VAL A 229 15.58 7.07 3.81
N LEU A 230 16.28 5.95 3.94
CA LEU A 230 17.74 5.89 4.10
C LEU A 230 18.37 5.33 2.81
N GLU A 231 18.57 6.19 1.82
CA GLU A 231 19.13 5.82 0.52
C GLU A 231 20.23 6.79 0.07
N ARG A 232 21.21 6.29 -0.67
CA ARG A 232 22.35 7.05 -1.22
C ARG A 232 22.50 6.90 -2.73
N ASP A 233 21.93 5.88 -3.35
CA ASP A 233 21.93 5.70 -4.80
C ASP A 233 21.14 6.84 -5.47
N ALA A 234 21.80 7.56 -6.37
CA ALA A 234 21.22 8.73 -7.04
C ALA A 234 20.07 8.38 -7.97
N ASP A 235 20.12 7.21 -8.62
CA ASP A 235 19.06 6.76 -9.53
C ASP A 235 17.81 6.40 -8.73
N VAL A 236 17.98 5.73 -7.59
CA VAL A 236 16.89 5.40 -6.67
C VAL A 236 16.30 6.67 -6.07
N LEU A 237 17.13 7.57 -5.55
CA LEU A 237 16.69 8.87 -5.02
C LEU A 237 16.00 9.72 -6.08
N SER A 238 16.36 9.60 -7.36
CA SER A 238 15.70 10.32 -8.45
C SER A 238 14.24 9.91 -8.64
N ARG A 239 13.84 8.74 -8.16
CA ARG A 239 12.45 8.23 -8.19
C ARG A 239 11.64 8.65 -6.97
N ILE A 240 12.31 9.01 -5.87
CA ILE A 240 11.67 9.27 -4.58
C ILE A 240 11.37 10.76 -4.41
N GLU A 241 10.11 11.10 -4.18
CA GLU A 241 9.68 12.42 -3.77
C GLU A 241 10.24 12.76 -2.38
N ARG A 242 10.83 13.95 -2.26
CA ARG A 242 11.40 14.42 -0.99
C ARG A 242 10.29 14.96 -0.10
N ILE A 243 9.73 14.09 0.73
CA ILE A 243 8.70 14.44 1.71
C ILE A 243 9.33 14.46 3.11
N PRO A 244 9.23 15.58 3.86
CA PRO A 244 9.69 15.60 5.26
C PRO A 244 8.85 14.67 6.13
N LEU A 245 9.42 14.27 7.27
CA LEU A 245 8.67 13.60 8.34
C LEU A 245 7.52 14.51 8.82
N SER A 246 6.50 13.91 9.43
CA SER A 246 5.42 14.67 10.06
C SER A 246 6.00 15.64 11.12
N ASP A 247 5.40 16.81 11.27
CA ASP A 247 5.77 17.71 12.36
C ASP A 247 5.44 17.04 13.72
N PRO A 248 6.38 16.97 14.68
CA PRO A 248 6.14 16.34 15.98
C PRO A 248 4.95 16.90 16.77
N LYS A 249 4.54 18.15 16.52
CA LYS A 249 3.34 18.75 17.14
C LYS A 249 2.06 18.08 16.66
N ARG A 250 2.06 17.47 15.46
CA ARG A 250 0.93 16.77 14.87
C ARG A 250 0.69 15.41 15.51
N LYS A 251 1.72 14.79 16.13
CA LYS A 251 1.63 13.49 16.80
C LYS A 251 0.98 12.43 15.91
N VAL A 252 1.52 12.26 14.71
CA VAL A 252 0.96 11.34 13.71
C VAL A 252 1.29 9.91 14.08
N ASP A 253 0.35 9.24 14.77
CA ASP A 253 0.47 7.84 15.15
C ASP A 253 0.05 6.89 14.00
N HIS A 254 0.33 5.59 14.18
CA HIS A 254 0.23 4.56 13.14
C HIS A 254 -1.11 4.49 12.41
N SER A 255 -2.22 4.61 13.14
CA SER A 255 -3.56 4.49 12.56
C SER A 255 -4.04 5.76 11.86
N HIS A 256 -3.37 6.90 12.05
CA HIS A 256 -3.84 8.22 11.58
C HIS A 256 -3.83 8.37 10.06
N TYR A 257 -3.09 7.53 9.35
CA TYR A 257 -2.97 7.58 7.88
C TYR A 257 -4.26 7.17 7.16
N LEU A 258 -4.99 6.19 7.70
CA LEU A 258 -6.31 5.74 7.19
C LEU A 258 -7.46 6.07 8.15
N GLY A 259 -7.13 6.41 9.39
CA GLY A 259 -8.07 6.79 10.44
C GLY A 259 -8.60 8.20 10.26
N VAL A 260 -9.86 8.39 10.61
CA VAL A 260 -10.59 9.65 10.48
C VAL A 260 -11.14 10.07 11.84
N ASN A 261 -11.31 11.37 12.05
CA ASN A 261 -12.03 11.86 13.21
C ASN A 261 -13.53 11.60 13.03
N LYS A 262 -14.15 10.87 13.95
CA LYS A 262 -15.58 10.51 13.92
C LYS A 262 -16.54 11.70 13.76
N ALA A 263 -16.08 12.91 14.14
CA ALA A 263 -16.87 14.14 14.08
C ALA A 263 -16.75 14.92 12.76
N ALA A 264 -15.76 14.61 11.92
CA ALA A 264 -15.47 15.39 10.71
C ALA A 264 -15.48 14.52 9.45
N ASP A 265 -14.90 13.32 9.46
CA ASP A 265 -14.77 12.39 8.32
C ASP A 265 -14.45 13.02 6.94
N VAL A 266 -13.84 14.21 6.93
CA VAL A 266 -13.49 14.94 5.70
C VAL A 266 -12.08 14.58 5.23
N HIS A 267 -11.19 14.26 6.17
CA HIS A 267 -9.80 13.92 5.93
C HIS A 267 -9.33 12.88 6.94
N THR A 268 -8.27 12.15 6.59
CA THR A 268 -7.59 11.32 7.57
C THR A 268 -6.88 12.20 8.60
N ILE A 269 -6.63 11.67 9.79
CA ILE A 269 -6.01 12.44 10.89
C ILE A 269 -4.61 12.93 10.47
N ALA A 270 -3.90 12.13 9.67
CA ALA A 270 -2.62 12.48 9.08
C ALA A 270 -2.72 13.32 7.80
N GLN A 271 -3.93 13.66 7.33
CA GLN A 271 -4.17 14.29 6.03
C GLN A 271 -3.43 13.58 4.89
N ALA A 272 -3.38 12.25 4.97
CA ALA A 272 -2.71 11.42 3.99
C ALA A 272 -3.51 11.36 2.69
N ASP A 273 -4.84 11.41 2.77
CA ASP A 273 -5.73 11.51 1.61
C ASP A 273 -5.44 12.77 0.78
N GLU A 274 -5.22 13.92 1.42
CA GLU A 274 -4.88 15.17 0.72
C GLU A 274 -3.54 15.06 -0.02
N PHE A 275 -2.52 14.50 0.64
CA PHE A 275 -1.23 14.27 0.01
C PHE A 275 -1.36 13.30 -1.16
N VAL A 276 -2.00 12.15 -0.94
CA VAL A 276 -2.16 11.09 -1.94
C VAL A 276 -2.97 11.62 -3.13
N ALA A 277 -4.02 12.39 -2.92
CA ALA A 277 -4.80 12.99 -4.00
C ALA A 277 -3.96 13.94 -4.85
N SER A 278 -3.17 14.81 -4.21
CA SER A 278 -2.20 15.68 -4.90
C SER A 278 -1.12 14.86 -5.63
N PHE A 279 -0.62 13.81 -5.01
CA PHE A 279 0.45 12.95 -5.53
C PHE A 279 -0.02 12.06 -6.67
N LEU A 280 -1.27 11.61 -6.71
CA LEU A 280 -1.83 10.85 -7.84
C LEU A 280 -2.32 11.77 -8.97
N GLY A 281 -2.65 13.03 -8.66
CA GLY A 281 -3.10 13.99 -9.63
C GLY A 281 -2.04 14.38 -10.68
N SER A 282 -2.49 15.03 -11.75
CA SER A 282 -1.63 15.53 -12.84
C SER A 282 -0.84 16.79 -12.48
N ASN A 283 -0.93 17.28 -11.24
CA ASN A 283 -0.22 18.49 -10.82
C ASN A 283 1.29 18.21 -10.75
N PRO A 284 2.13 19.09 -11.32
CA PRO A 284 3.56 18.98 -11.16
C PRO A 284 3.96 19.21 -9.69
N PRO A 285 5.08 18.63 -9.23
CA PRO A 285 5.61 18.87 -7.89
C PRO A 285 5.93 20.37 -7.66
N PRO A 286 6.03 20.83 -6.39
CA PRO A 286 6.17 20.02 -5.19
C PRO A 286 4.85 19.53 -4.60
N HIS A 287 4.78 18.24 -4.30
CA HIS A 287 3.73 17.67 -3.46
C HIS A 287 4.07 17.93 -2.00
N VAL A 288 3.15 18.49 -1.23
CA VAL A 288 3.40 18.83 0.17
C VAL A 288 2.43 18.06 1.05
N TRP A 289 2.98 17.31 1.99
CA TRP A 289 2.17 16.62 2.99
C TRP A 289 1.75 17.61 4.09
N PRO A 290 0.45 17.88 4.30
CA PRO A 290 0.02 18.87 5.28
C PRO A 290 0.48 18.58 6.72
N ALA A 291 0.59 17.30 7.10
CA ALA A 291 1.06 16.92 8.43
C ALA A 291 2.57 17.10 8.64
N ALA A 292 3.35 17.38 7.59
CA ALA A 292 4.75 17.79 7.70
C ALA A 292 4.93 19.30 7.97
N ARG A 293 3.83 20.06 8.06
CA ARG A 293 3.85 21.51 8.34
C ARG A 293 3.57 21.78 9.82
N SER A 294 4.23 22.82 10.34
CA SER A 294 4.14 23.29 11.73
C SER A 294 2.91 24.12 12.04
#